data_AF-A0A7J9CS51-F1
#
_entry.id   AF-A0A7J9CS51-F1
#
_cell.length_a   1.000
_cell.length_b   1.000
_cell.length_c   1.000
_cell.angle_alpha   90.00
_cell.angle_beta   90.00
_cell.angle_gamma   90.00
#
_symmetry.space_group_name_H-M   'P 1'
#
loop_
_entity.id
_entity.type
_entity.pdbx_description
1 polymer ?
#
loop_
_entity_poly.entity_id
_entity_poly.type
_entity_poly.pdbx_seq_one_letter_code
_entity_poly.pdbx_strand_id
1 'polypeptide(L)'
;MYVGDFEKFVRVTMILPLTGQQYSEKVSENCVAIWKSLGIYTDAEAKAIEQFIEVFKDENFPPGSSILFTISGQGSLTIGFSKDSSVPEGGKAVIENKLLANSVLESIIGKNGVSPVAKESLASRLSPLFNDCGVDSENPQS
;
A
#
# COMPACT_ATOMS: atom_id res chain seq x y z
N MET A 1 -3.20 -11.66 -3.78
CA MET A 1 -4.09 -10.51 -3.54
C MET A 1 -4.45 -10.47 -2.07
N TYR A 2 -3.99 -9.45 -1.35
CA TYR A 2 -4.31 -9.22 0.06
C TYR A 2 -5.72 -8.63 0.19
N VAL A 3 -6.72 -9.49 0.35
CA VAL A 3 -8.15 -9.15 0.29
C VAL A 3 -8.85 -9.10 1.65
N GLY A 4 -8.12 -8.85 2.74
CA GLY A 4 -8.73 -8.76 4.07
C GLY A 4 -9.81 -7.68 4.15
N ASP A 5 -10.91 -7.94 4.85
CA ASP A 5 -12.03 -6.99 5.00
C ASP A 5 -11.77 -6.01 6.15
N PHE A 6 -10.67 -5.28 6.04
CA PHE A 6 -10.22 -4.27 6.99
C PHE A 6 -9.34 -3.25 6.27
N GLU A 7 -9.23 -2.05 6.84
CA GLU A 7 -8.37 -1.01 6.33
C GLU A 7 -6.88 -1.33 6.58
N LYS A 8 -6.02 -1.01 5.62
CA LYS A 8 -4.56 -1.11 5.78
C LYS A 8 -3.95 0.25 5.53
N PHE A 9 -2.91 0.56 6.31
CA PHE A 9 -2.11 1.76 6.14
C PHE A 9 -0.66 1.39 5.85
N VAL A 10 -0.08 2.01 4.83
CA VAL A 10 1.32 1.83 4.43
C VAL A 10 2.01 3.18 4.42
N ARG A 11 3.16 3.24 5.10
CA ARG A 11 4.07 4.39 5.04
C ARG A 11 5.38 3.97 4.40
N VAL A 12 5.70 4.59 3.28
CA VAL A 12 7.00 4.46 2.61
C VAL A 12 7.78 5.73 2.93
N THR A 13 8.93 5.60 3.59
CA THR A 13 9.78 6.74 3.96
C THR A 13 11.08 6.67 3.19
N MET A 14 11.49 7.79 2.59
CA MET A 14 12.64 7.81 1.69
C MET A 14 13.96 7.84 2.46
N ILE A 15 14.85 6.93 2.10
CA ILE A 15 16.26 6.95 2.54
C ILE A 15 17.09 7.77 1.54
N LEU A 16 16.84 7.57 0.24
CA LEU A 16 17.44 8.33 -0.85
C LEU A 16 16.37 9.17 -1.55
N PRO A 17 16.75 10.35 -2.10
CA PRO A 17 15.79 11.20 -2.80
C PRO A 17 15.19 10.48 -4.01
N LEU A 18 13.90 10.70 -4.25
CA LEU A 18 13.16 10.13 -5.37
C LEU A 18 12.11 11.12 -5.87
N THR A 19 12.01 11.32 -7.18
CA THR A 19 10.90 12.12 -7.72
C THR A 19 9.61 11.29 -7.71
N GLY A 20 8.47 11.96 -7.63
CA GLY A 20 7.18 11.26 -7.72
C GLY A 20 6.99 10.58 -9.07
N GLN A 21 7.52 11.14 -10.15
CA GLN A 21 7.53 10.48 -11.46
C GLN A 21 8.31 9.15 -11.41
N GLN A 22 9.54 9.14 -10.90
CA GLN A 22 10.34 7.92 -10.78
C GLN A 22 9.66 6.84 -9.94
N TYR A 23 9.04 7.24 -8.83
CA TYR A 23 8.29 6.33 -7.97
C TYR A 23 7.06 5.77 -8.69
N SER A 24 6.22 6.66 -9.22
CA SER A 24 4.91 6.29 -9.74
C SER A 24 4.99 5.49 -11.03
N GLU A 25 5.91 5.81 -11.94
CA GLU A 25 6.16 5.03 -13.16
C GLU A 25 6.60 3.61 -12.80
N LYS A 26 7.54 3.46 -11.85
CA LYS A 26 8.06 2.14 -11.49
C LYS A 26 6.99 1.24 -10.87
N VAL A 27 6.16 1.80 -9.99
CA VAL A 27 5.03 1.07 -9.39
C VAL A 27 3.99 0.72 -10.45
N SER A 28 3.67 1.66 -11.34
CA SER A 28 2.68 1.48 -12.41
C SER A 28 3.11 0.41 -13.41
N GLU A 29 4.35 0.44 -13.88
CA GLU A 29 4.91 -0.56 -14.80
C GLU A 29 4.75 -1.99 -14.26
N ASN A 30 5.08 -2.18 -12.98
CA ASN A 30 4.98 -3.48 -12.33
C ASN A 30 3.51 -3.95 -12.23
N CYS A 31 2.61 -3.05 -11.82
CA CYS A 31 1.17 -3.34 -11.75
C CYS A 31 0.62 -3.74 -13.14
N VAL A 32 0.88 -2.93 -14.16
CA VAL A 32 0.40 -3.15 -15.53
C VAL A 32 0.94 -4.46 -16.11
N ALA A 33 2.22 -4.77 -15.91
CA ALA A 33 2.82 -6.02 -16.38
C ALA A 33 2.13 -7.25 -15.78
N ILE A 34 1.92 -7.24 -14.46
CA ILE A 34 1.22 -8.31 -13.75
C ILE A 34 -0.23 -8.44 -14.25
N TRP A 35 -0.98 -7.33 -14.32
CA TRP A 35 -2.38 -7.36 -14.72
C TRP A 35 -2.58 -7.81 -16.17
N LYS A 36 -1.69 -7.41 -17.08
CA LYS A 36 -1.70 -7.90 -18.47
C LYS A 36 -1.41 -9.40 -18.53
N SER A 37 -0.43 -9.89 -17.78
CA SER A 37 -0.12 -11.33 -17.75
C SER A 37 -1.26 -12.19 -17.19
N LEU A 38 -2.06 -11.62 -16.29
CA LEU A 38 -3.23 -12.28 -15.70
C LEU A 38 -4.52 -12.09 -16.52
N GLY A 39 -4.48 -11.29 -17.59
CA GLY A 39 -5.65 -11.00 -18.43
C GLY A 39 -6.73 -10.14 -17.73
N ILE A 40 -6.36 -9.37 -16.71
CA ILE A 40 -7.29 -8.57 -15.88
C ILE A 40 -7.10 -7.06 -16.06
N TYR A 41 -6.29 -6.63 -17.02
CA TYR A 41 -6.04 -5.22 -17.30
C TYR A 41 -7.12 -4.65 -18.23
N THR A 42 -8.01 -3.81 -17.69
CA THR A 42 -9.08 -3.15 -18.44
C THR A 42 -8.88 -1.62 -18.52
N ASP A 43 -9.78 -0.93 -19.22
CA ASP A 43 -9.80 0.53 -19.28
C ASP A 43 -9.95 1.20 -17.90
N ALA A 44 -10.60 0.52 -16.94
CA ALA A 44 -10.72 1.02 -15.58
C ALA A 44 -9.35 1.04 -14.87
N GLU A 45 -8.55 -0.02 -15.05
CA GLU A 45 -7.19 -0.08 -14.52
C GLU A 45 -6.26 0.91 -15.22
N ALA A 46 -6.41 1.10 -16.54
CA ALA A 46 -5.65 2.10 -17.28
C ALA A 46 -5.89 3.52 -16.73
N LYS A 47 -7.15 3.91 -16.56
CA LYS A 47 -7.53 5.21 -15.96
C LYS A 47 -7.04 5.36 -14.53
N ALA A 48 -7.10 4.29 -13.73
CA ALA A 48 -6.58 4.31 -12.36
C ALA A 48 -5.07 4.53 -12.32
N ILE A 49 -4.32 3.95 -13.27
CA ILE A 49 -2.87 4.17 -13.42
C ILE A 49 -2.56 5.61 -13.86
N GLU A 50 -3.31 6.16 -14.81
CA GLU A 50 -3.17 7.57 -15.22
C GLU A 50 -3.40 8.52 -14.03
N GLN A 51 -4.46 8.29 -13.26
CA GLN A 51 -4.74 9.06 -12.03
C GLN A 51 -3.62 8.90 -11.01
N PHE A 52 -3.11 7.69 -10.82
CA PHE A 52 -1.99 7.43 -9.92
C PHE A 52 -0.77 8.25 -10.34
N ILE A 53 -0.33 8.17 -11.60
CA ILE A 53 0.84 8.92 -12.09
C ILE A 53 0.63 10.44 -11.93
N GLU A 54 -0.56 10.96 -12.27
CA GLU A 54 -0.83 12.41 -12.17
C GLU A 54 -0.74 12.92 -10.72
N VAL A 55 -1.16 12.12 -9.72
CA VAL A 55 -1.06 12.49 -8.29
C VAL A 55 0.39 12.72 -7.86
N PHE A 56 1.35 12.01 -8.47
CA PHE A 56 2.78 12.06 -8.16
C PHE A 56 3.61 12.99 -9.07
N LYS A 57 3.05 13.49 -10.16
CA LYS A 57 3.78 14.18 -11.24
C LYS A 57 4.67 15.34 -10.77
N ASP A 58 4.13 16.22 -9.93
CA ASP A 58 4.83 17.42 -9.45
C ASP A 58 5.48 17.22 -8.07
N GLU A 59 5.58 15.98 -7.60
CA GLU A 59 6.09 15.65 -6.27
C GLU A 59 7.58 15.31 -6.28
N ASN A 60 8.24 15.64 -5.17
CA ASN A 60 9.62 15.24 -4.93
C ASN A 60 9.78 14.80 -3.46
N PHE A 61 10.44 13.68 -3.27
CA PHE A 61 10.57 13.03 -1.96
C PHE A 61 12.04 13.04 -1.52
N PRO A 62 12.50 14.08 -0.80
CA PRO A 62 13.83 14.08 -0.20
C PRO A 62 13.93 13.02 0.91
N PRO A 63 15.14 12.68 1.38
CA PRO A 63 15.32 11.80 2.53
C PRO A 63 14.48 12.24 3.74
N GLY A 64 13.81 11.30 4.38
CA GLY A 64 12.92 11.53 5.54
C GLY A 64 11.47 11.87 5.17
N SER A 65 11.18 12.28 3.94
CA SER A 65 9.79 12.43 3.47
C SER A 65 9.11 11.09 3.27
N SER A 66 7.77 11.08 3.32
CA SER A 66 6.97 9.86 3.27
C SER A 66 5.82 9.93 2.26
N ILE A 67 5.58 8.79 1.62
CA ILE A 67 4.37 8.50 0.86
C ILE A 67 3.49 7.61 1.74
N LEU A 68 2.21 7.96 1.81
CA LEU A 68 1.22 7.33 2.68
C LEU A 68 0.12 6.74 1.80
N PHE A 69 -0.21 5.47 2.02
CA PHE A 69 -1.31 4.80 1.35
C PHE A 69 -2.29 4.26 2.38
N THR A 70 -3.55 4.63 2.24
CA THR A 70 -4.66 3.98 2.95
C THR A 70 -5.43 3.12 1.96
N ILE A 71 -5.58 1.85 2.27
CA ILE A 71 -6.27 0.85 1.45
C ILE A 71 -7.54 0.49 2.19
N SER A 72 -8.68 1.00 1.71
CA SER A 72 -9.98 0.70 2.29
C SER A 72 -10.35 -0.78 2.10
N GLY A 73 -11.11 -1.34 3.04
CA GLY A 73 -11.75 -2.66 2.88
C GLY A 73 -12.67 -2.72 1.66
N GLN A 74 -13.27 -1.60 1.25
CA GLN A 74 -14.10 -1.52 0.05
C GLN A 74 -13.29 -1.44 -1.26
N GLY A 75 -11.97 -1.21 -1.18
CA GLY A 75 -11.08 -1.23 -2.34
C GLY A 75 -10.73 0.14 -2.94
N SER A 76 -10.84 1.22 -2.17
CA SER A 76 -10.27 2.52 -2.56
C SER A 76 -8.83 2.67 -2.08
N LEU A 77 -8.03 3.46 -2.81
CA LEU A 77 -6.66 3.83 -2.45
C LEU A 77 -6.60 5.33 -2.17
N THR A 78 -6.43 5.72 -0.91
CA THR A 78 -6.11 7.10 -0.54
C THR A 78 -4.60 7.30 -0.51
N ILE A 79 -4.13 8.36 -1.15
CA ILE A 79 -2.71 8.71 -1.24
C ILE A 79 -2.49 10.00 -0.46
N GLY A 80 -1.54 10.00 0.47
CA GLY A 80 -1.10 11.18 1.21
C GLY A 80 0.41 11.34 1.14
N PHE A 81 0.89 12.56 1.34
CA PHE A 81 2.32 12.86 1.37
C PHE A 81 2.68 13.60 2.66
N SER A 82 3.86 13.32 3.18
CA SER A 82 4.42 14.03 4.32
C SER A 82 5.86 14.43 4.03
N LYS A 83 6.23 15.65 4.44
CA LYS A 83 7.61 16.14 4.35
C LYS A 83 8.49 15.58 5.48
N ASP A 84 7.87 14.95 6.47
CA ASP A 84 8.52 14.40 7.65
C ASP A 84 7.84 13.08 8.09
N SER A 85 7.84 12.80 9.39
CA SER A 85 7.26 11.58 9.98
C SER A 85 5.80 11.73 10.42
N SER A 86 5.21 12.92 10.27
CA SER A 86 3.81 13.21 10.57
C SER A 86 2.87 12.52 9.57
N VAL A 87 1.66 12.22 10.03
CA VAL A 87 0.56 11.74 9.20
C VAL A 87 -0.44 12.88 9.06
N PRO A 88 -0.73 13.36 7.83
CA PRO A 88 -1.69 14.44 7.62
C PRO A 88 -3.11 13.95 7.94
N GLU A 89 -3.97 14.86 8.38
CA GLU A 89 -5.38 14.56 8.70
C GLU A 89 -6.20 14.12 7.46
N GLY A 90 -5.76 14.50 6.25
CA GLY A 90 -6.42 14.15 5.00
C GLY A 90 -5.45 13.61 3.94
N GLY A 91 -5.98 12.77 3.05
CA GLY A 91 -5.27 12.34 1.85
C GLY A 91 -5.23 13.44 0.78
N LYS A 92 -4.21 13.41 -0.07
CA LYS A 92 -4.09 14.27 -1.26
C LYS A 92 -5.09 13.86 -2.35
N ALA A 93 -5.29 12.56 -2.53
CA ALA A 93 -6.18 12.01 -3.55
C ALA A 93 -6.77 10.66 -3.13
N VAL A 94 -7.89 10.29 -3.73
CA VAL A 94 -8.53 8.98 -3.59
C VAL A 94 -8.76 8.39 -4.97
N ILE A 95 -8.31 7.15 -5.18
CA ILE A 95 -8.51 6.41 -6.43
C ILE A 95 -9.40 5.20 -6.14
N GLU A 96 -10.58 5.19 -6.75
CA GLU A 96 -11.58 4.13 -6.63
C GLU A 96 -11.26 2.97 -7.58
N ASN A 97 -10.20 2.22 -7.27
CA ASN A 97 -9.86 1.00 -8.00
C ASN A 97 -9.27 -0.07 -7.07
N LYS A 98 -10.05 -1.11 -6.82
CA LYS A 98 -9.69 -2.22 -5.91
C LYS A 98 -8.44 -2.97 -6.35
N LEU A 99 -8.21 -3.10 -7.65
CA LEU A 99 -7.06 -3.81 -8.15
C LEU A 99 -5.77 -3.02 -7.90
N LEU A 100 -5.78 -1.71 -8.18
CA LEU A 100 -4.68 -0.80 -7.87
C LEU A 100 -4.39 -0.77 -6.36
N ALA A 101 -5.43 -0.57 -5.54
CA ALA A 101 -5.30 -0.48 -4.09
C ALA A 101 -4.59 -1.73 -3.50
N ASN A 102 -5.01 -2.92 -3.93
CA ASN A 102 -4.40 -4.16 -3.47
C ASN A 102 -3.01 -4.40 -4.09
N SER A 103 -2.77 -3.93 -5.30
CA SER A 103 -1.48 -4.12 -5.99
C SER A 103 -0.36 -3.29 -5.37
N VAL A 104 -0.67 -2.11 -4.80
CA VAL A 104 0.32 -1.34 -4.03
C VAL A 104 0.85 -2.16 -2.85
N LEU A 105 -0.03 -2.77 -2.04
CA LEU A 105 0.40 -3.60 -0.91
C LEU A 105 1.09 -4.90 -1.37
N GLU A 106 0.55 -5.56 -2.40
CA GLU A 106 1.14 -6.77 -2.99
C GLU A 106 2.56 -6.49 -3.52
N SER A 107 2.81 -5.30 -4.08
CA SER A 107 4.15 -4.91 -4.55
C SER A 107 5.19 -4.82 -3.44
N ILE A 108 4.76 -4.64 -2.18
CA ILE A 108 5.67 -4.49 -1.03
C ILE A 108 5.89 -5.83 -0.34
N ILE A 109 4.81 -6.52 0.05
CA ILE A 109 4.87 -7.71 0.92
C ILE A 109 4.39 -9.01 0.24
N GLY A 110 3.97 -8.94 -1.02
CA GLY A 110 3.47 -10.07 -1.79
C GLY A 110 4.49 -11.17 -2.05
N LYS A 111 4.11 -12.14 -2.88
CA LYS A 111 5.03 -13.23 -3.25
C LYS A 111 6.32 -12.69 -3.88
N ASN A 112 6.16 -11.70 -4.77
CA ASN A 112 7.25 -11.01 -5.46
C ASN A 112 7.46 -9.59 -4.91
N GLY A 113 7.13 -9.36 -3.64
CA GLY A 113 7.20 -8.04 -3.03
C GLY A 113 8.63 -7.53 -2.88
N VAL A 114 8.82 -6.21 -2.94
CA VAL A 114 10.15 -5.57 -2.90
C VAL A 114 10.75 -5.52 -1.49
N SER A 115 9.98 -5.82 -0.43
CA SER A 115 10.47 -5.76 0.96
C SER A 115 10.28 -7.10 1.70
N PRO A 116 11.22 -8.05 1.53
CA PRO A 116 11.23 -9.31 2.28
C PRO A 116 11.24 -9.09 3.80
N VAL A 117 11.96 -8.06 4.26
CA VAL A 117 12.07 -7.72 5.69
C VAL A 117 10.73 -7.25 6.27
N ALA A 118 9.96 -6.44 5.53
CA ALA A 118 8.63 -6.04 5.98
C ALA A 118 7.68 -7.26 6.06
N LYS A 119 7.77 -8.17 5.09
CA LYS A 119 6.97 -9.41 5.08
C LYS A 119 7.29 -10.32 6.27
N GLU A 120 8.58 -10.51 6.58
CA GLU A 120 9.03 -11.28 7.74
C GLU A 120 8.60 -10.61 9.06
N SER A 121 8.74 -9.28 9.15
CA SER A 121 8.30 -8.52 10.32
C SER A 121 6.79 -8.67 10.58
N LEU A 122 5.97 -8.62 9.52
CA LEU A 122 4.53 -8.88 9.65
C LEU A 122 4.26 -10.32 10.12
N ALA A 123 4.90 -11.33 9.51
CA ALA A 123 4.69 -12.73 9.89
C ALA A 123 5.05 -13.00 11.35
N SER A 124 6.21 -12.51 11.79
CA SER A 124 6.72 -12.68 13.16
C SER A 124 5.90 -11.95 14.22
N ARG A 125 5.34 -10.78 13.89
CA ARG A 125 4.54 -9.97 14.84
C ARG A 125 3.07 -10.38 14.88
N LEU A 126 2.50 -10.83 13.76
CA LEU A 126 1.11 -11.25 13.70
C LEU A 126 0.91 -12.67 14.26
N SER A 127 1.86 -13.58 14.07
CA SER A 127 1.79 -14.95 14.58
C SER A 127 1.47 -15.02 16.09
N PRO A 128 2.22 -14.35 17.00
CA PRO A 128 1.90 -14.36 18.42
C PRO A 128 0.58 -13.65 18.72
N LEU A 129 0.25 -12.54 18.06
CA LEU A 129 -1.03 -11.84 18.27
C LEU A 129 -2.25 -12.74 18.01
N PHE A 130 -2.18 -13.61 17.00
CA PHE A 130 -3.26 -14.57 16.74
C PHE A 130 -3.28 -15.75 17.70
N ASN A 131 -2.13 -16.14 18.26
CA ASN A 131 -2.05 -17.21 19.26
C ASN A 131 -2.48 -16.72 20.66
N ASP A 132 -2.15 -15.49 21.01
CA ASP A 132 -2.50 -14.86 22.30
C ASP A 132 -4.00 -14.50 22.36
N CYS A 133 -4.62 -14.20 21.22
CA CYS A 133 -6.06 -13.95 21.13
C CYS A 133 -6.92 -15.19 21.50
N GLY A 134 -6.32 -16.38 21.51
CA GLY A 134 -6.98 -17.62 21.94
C GLY A 134 -7.03 -17.85 23.46
N VAL A 135 -6.26 -17.10 24.27
CA VAL A 135 -6.10 -17.39 25.70
C VAL A 135 -6.85 -16.43 26.62
N ASP A 136 -7.18 -15.22 26.16
CA ASP A 136 -7.87 -14.21 26.97
C ASP A 136 -9.42 -14.35 26.97
N SER A 137 -9.95 -15.35 26.25
CA SER A 137 -11.41 -15.59 26.14
C SER A 137 -11.96 -16.64 27.10
N GLU A 138 -11.10 -17.38 27.81
CA GLU A 138 -11.49 -18.44 28.77
C GLU A 138 -11.17 -18.03 30.20
N ASN A 139 -11.90 -17.07 30.76
CA ASN A 139 -12.09 -17.06 32.21
C ASN A 139 -13.44 -16.42 32.63
N PRO A 140 -14.53 -17.19 32.70
CA PRO A 140 -15.69 -16.79 33.49
C PRO A 140 -15.42 -17.13 34.97
N GLN A 141 -15.28 -16.07 35.76
CA GLN A 141 -15.60 -15.92 37.19
C GLN A 141 -15.23 -17.05 38.18
N SER A 142 -14.49 -16.67 39.23
CA SER A 142 -14.67 -17.19 40.59
C SER A 142 -14.96 -16.04 41.55
#